data_AF-A0A804MIH2-F1
#
_entry.id   AF-A0A804MIH2-F1
#
_cell.length_a   1.000
_cell.length_b   1.000
_cell.length_c   1.000
_cell.angle_alpha   90.00
_cell.angle_beta   90.00
_cell.angle_gamma   90.00
#
_symmetry.space_group_name_H-M   'P 1'
#
loop_
_entity.id
_entity.type
_entity.pdbx_description
1 polymer ?
#
loop_
_entity_poly.entity_id
_entity_poly.type
_entity_poly.pdbx_seq_one_letter_code
_entity_poly.pdbx_strand_id
1 'polypeptide(L)' 'MEKCLDKLDRIDGFTDEDRSYAMEVFESAINREVFMKSKNNNARLLWLKRKISVLSGSNT' A
#
# COMPACT_ATOMS: atom_id res chain seq x y z
N MET A 1 -1.08 -1.69 -12.38
CA MET A 1 0.06 -1.41 -11.49
C MET A 1 0.29 0.09 -11.42
N GLU A 2 0.56 0.73 -12.57
CA GLU A 2 0.67 2.19 -12.73
C GLU A 2 -0.34 3.00 -11.90
N LYS A 3 -1.65 2.79 -12.08
CA LYS A 3 -2.70 3.48 -11.29
C LYS A 3 -2.59 3.30 -9.76
N CYS A 4 -2.02 2.18 -9.30
CA CYS A 4 -1.76 1.99 -7.87
C CYS A 4 -0.58 2.85 -7.42
N LEU A 5 0.47 2.95 -8.23
CA LEU A 5 1.65 3.78 -7.97
C LEU A 5 1.29 5.26 -8.00
N ASP A 6 0.55 5.73 -9.00
CA ASP A 6 0.07 7.12 -9.06
C ASP A 6 -0.74 7.52 -7.82
N LYS A 7 -1.51 6.57 -7.28
CA LYS A 7 -2.32 6.78 -6.08
C LYS A 7 -1.48 6.67 -4.81
N LEU A 8 -0.44 5.83 -4.80
CA LEU A 8 0.53 5.71 -3.72
C LEU A 8 1.37 6.99 -3.58
N ASP A 9 1.82 7.56 -4.70
CA ASP A 9 2.63 8.79 -4.71
C ASP A 9 1.88 10.01 -4.16
N ARG A 10 0.54 9.96 -4.17
CA ARG A 10 -0.35 10.97 -3.59
C ARG A 10 -0.69 10.73 -2.11
N ILE A 11 -0.17 9.67 -1.49
CA ILE A 11 -0.36 9.40 -0.06
C ILE A 11 0.74 10.11 0.73
N ASP A 12 0.34 11.09 1.52
CA ASP A 12 1.24 11.76 2.47
C ASP A 12 1.62 10.83 3.62
N GLY A 13 2.83 11.02 4.15
CA GLY A 13 3.32 10.32 5.34
C GLY A 13 3.86 8.90 5.09
N PHE A 14 3.98 8.47 3.84
CA PHE A 14 4.78 7.31 3.47
C PHE A 14 6.20 7.77 3.15
N THR A 15 7.19 7.08 3.70
CA THR A 15 8.60 7.23 3.34
C THR A 15 8.89 6.52 2.02
N ASP A 16 10.08 6.73 1.44
CA ASP A 16 10.47 6.00 0.21
C ASP A 16 10.63 4.49 0.47
N GLU A 17 10.98 4.10 1.70
CA GLU A 17 11.01 2.72 2.15
C GLU A 17 9.58 2.13 2.26
N ASP A 18 8.62 2.87 2.81
CA ASP A 18 7.21 2.44 2.79
C ASP A 18 6.70 2.26 1.34
N ARG A 19 7.12 3.15 0.43
CA ARG A 19 6.76 3.05 -0.99
C ARG A 19 7.38 1.81 -1.64
N SER A 20 8.63 1.47 -1.34
CA SER A 20 9.26 0.26 -1.89
C SER A 20 8.52 -1.01 -1.45
N TYR A 21 8.16 -1.12 -0.16
CA TYR A 21 7.35 -2.24 0.31
C TYR A 21 5.94 -2.25 -0.29
N ALA A 22 5.31 -1.09 -0.48
CA ALA A 22 4.01 -1.01 -1.15
C ALA A 22 4.08 -1.51 -2.62
N MET A 23 5.19 -1.32 -3.32
CA MET A 23 5.40 -1.86 -4.66
C MET A 23 5.38 -3.39 -4.66
N GLU A 24 6.04 -4.03 -3.69
CA GLU A 24 5.99 -5.49 -3.48
C GLU A 24 4.55 -5.96 -3.19
N VAL A 25 3.81 -5.23 -2.34
CA VAL A 25 2.38 -5.53 -2.08
C VAL A 25 1.58 -5.53 -3.39
N PHE A 26 1.89 -4.62 -4.31
CA PHE A 26 1.19 -4.46 -5.59
C PHE A 26 1.60 -5.45 -6.68
N GLU A 27 2.56 -6.35 -6.46
CA GLU A 27 2.83 -7.47 -7.37
C GLU A 27 1.60 -8.40 -7.48
N SER A 28 0.88 -8.57 -6.36
CA SER A 28 -0.37 -9.35 -6.32
C SER A 28 -1.55 -8.61 -6.98
N ALA A 29 -2.19 -9.25 -7.96
CA ALA A 29 -3.39 -8.73 -8.62
C ALA A 29 -4.54 -8.47 -7.64
N ILE A 30 -4.73 -9.37 -6.67
CA ILE A 30 -5.75 -9.24 -5.61
C ILE A 30 -5.46 -8.03 -4.74
N ASN A 31 -4.21 -7.82 -4.34
CA ASN A 31 -3.84 -6.66 -3.52
C ASN A 31 -4.06 -5.34 -4.28
N ARG A 32 -3.73 -5.29 -5.59
CA ARG A 32 -4.05 -4.14 -6.43
C ARG A 32 -5.54 -3.86 -6.49
N GLU A 33 -6.35 -4.90 -6.63
CA GLU A 33 -7.80 -4.78 -6.64
C GLU A 33 -8.35 -4.24 -5.32
N VAL A 34 -7.93 -4.81 -4.18
CA VAL A 34 -8.33 -4.35 -2.84
C VAL A 34 -7.97 -2.88 -2.64
N PHE A 35 -6.74 -2.49 -3.00
CA PHE A 35 -6.29 -1.10 -2.90
C PHE A 35 -7.11 -0.15 -3.80
N MET A 36 -7.38 -0.53 -5.04
CA MET A 36 -8.09 0.36 -5.97
C MET A 36 -9.59 0.43 -5.72
N LYS A 37 -10.23 -0.68 -5.32
CA LYS A 37 -11.69 -0.77 -5.14
C LYS A 37 -12.17 -0.41 -3.73
N SER A 38 -11.29 -0.34 -2.73
CA SER A 38 -11.69 0.06 -1.38
C SER A 38 -12.17 1.53 -1.34
N LYS A 39 -13.45 1.70 -0.99
CA LYS A 39 -14.12 3.01 -0.89
C LYS A 39 -13.72 3.79 0.37
N ASN A 40 -13.41 3.09 1.47
CA ASN A 40 -13.00 3.73 2.71
C ASN A 40 -11.49 4.00 2.67
N ASN A 41 -11.13 5.27 2.50
CA ASN A 41 -9.73 5.70 2.40
C ASN A 41 -8.92 5.33 3.66
N ASN A 42 -9.48 5.54 4.85
CA ASN A 42 -8.78 5.23 6.11
C ASN A 42 -8.54 3.73 6.27
N ALA A 43 -9.55 2.91 5.99
CA ALA A 43 -9.41 1.45 6.05
C ALA A 43 -8.40 0.94 5.01
N ARG A 44 -8.38 1.52 3.80
CA ARG A 44 -7.39 1.21 2.77
C ARG A 44 -5.96 1.52 3.22
N LEU A 45 -5.75 2.69 3.82
CA LEU A 45 -4.43 3.10 4.33
C LEU A 45 -3.97 2.20 5.47
N LEU A 46 -4.86 1.89 6.42
CA LEU A 46 -4.56 0.95 7.52
C LEU A 46 -4.24 -0.45 7.00
N TRP A 47 -5.00 -0.93 6.00
CA TRP A 47 -4.71 -2.20 5.35
C TRP A 47 -3.32 -2.20 4.67
N LEU A 48 -2.97 -1.14 3.95
CA LEU A 48 -1.68 -1.05 3.28
C LEU A 48 -0.53 -0.97 4.29
N LYS A 49 -0.67 -0.17 5.36
CA LYS A 49 0.31 -0.10 6.45
C LYS A 49 0.55 -1.47 7.10
N ARG A 50 -0.50 -2.26 7.33
CA ARG A 50 -0.37 -3.63 7.82
C ARG A 50 0.38 -4.54 6.85
N LYS A 51 0.14 -4.40 5.54
CA LYS A 51 0.88 -5.16 4.53
C LYS A 51 2.37 -4.80 4.50
N ILE A 52 2.69 -3.51 4.60
CA ILE A 52 4.06 -3.01 4.65
C ILE A 52 4.76 -3.49 5.92
N SER A 53 4.13 -3.37 7.10
CA SER A 53 4.69 -3.83 8.38
C SER A 53 5.08 -5.32 8.36
N VAL A 54 4.29 -6.16 7.70
CA VAL A 54 4.62 -7.58 7.53
C VAL A 54 5.85 -7.78 6.63
N LEU A 55 6.02 -6.99 5.57
CA LEU A 55 7.15 -7.09 4.64
C LEU A 55 8.43 -6.48 5.22
N SER A 56 8.33 -5.35 5.92
CA SER A 56 9.47 -4.68 6.55
C SER A 56 9.98 -5.40 7.80
N GLY A 57 9.28 -6.44 8.25
CA GLY A 57 9.58 -7.10 9.53
C GLY A 57 9.38 -6.19 10.74
N SER A 58 8.72 -5.04 10.57
CA SER A 58 8.42 -4.13 11.66
C SER A 58 7.22 -4.65 12.44
N ASN A 59 7.45 -5.20 13.63
CA ASN A 59 6.38 -5.45 14.59
C ASN A 59 5.87 -4.09 15.11
N THR A 60 4.81 -3.54 14.51
CA THR A 60 3.99 -2.49 15.14
C THR A 60 2.82 -3.10 15.88
#